data_AF-A0A939XU59-F1
#
_entry.id   AF-A0A939XU59-F1
#
_cell.length_a   1.000
_cell.length_b   1.000
_cell.length_c   1.000
_cell.angle_alpha   90.00
_cell.angle_beta   90.00
_cell.angle_gamma   90.00
#
_symmetry.space_group_name_H-M   'P 1'
#
loop_
_entity.id
_entity.type
_entity.pdbx_description
1 polymer ?
#
loop_
_entity_poly.entity_id
_entity_poly.type
_entity_poly.pdbx_seq_one_letter_code
_entity_poly.pdbx_strand_id
1 'polypeptide(L)'
;MPKSKQRGDWKKTRLIACLLLISSFSLFAAVPSDSASTRPVSSQWDLAKKGIAPASLLLSSTLIGHFDNEIRDFRNEVAPNYRYSYDDFLQIAPGIGAIGLRCAGVKGRSETWGEMLSATLLSSIMSVAFTEGLKNTTGRTRPYNEYEQNSFPSGHTITAFTSATILHNEYWEVNPWYSIGGYACAAFVGISRVLNNRHWASDVLAGAGLGIISGEMGYIINDQLFHSTPSTTYKEGNPHFFGANALFSPIGKDISVLLYGNELHFKHKYGYGYAIEGAYFPLKHIGIGGKMTALYNIFESDNPTIRLESNYRARNYSIAPGLYLAQPLSDRFLIGCKYLFGLGGSFSFNVDKVEETTDRILFDEYTYGWSMESGAFLHYLICDKLALRLASNYASSSARYEFFDFGGNQENTHNLTVELGINVALQ
;
A
#
# COMPACT_ATOMS: atom_id res chain seq x y z
N MET A 1 -37.97 16.18 35.82
CA MET A 1 -38.37 15.00 35.03
C MET A 1 -39.04 15.46 33.75
N PRO A 2 -38.90 14.79 32.58
CA PRO A 2 -38.42 13.43 32.38
C PRO A 2 -37.19 13.33 31.45
N LYS A 3 -36.02 12.96 32.01
CA LYS A 3 -34.93 12.27 31.28
C LYS A 3 -35.07 10.78 31.56
N SER A 4 -35.99 10.08 30.88
CA SER A 4 -36.12 8.63 31.06
C SER A 4 -36.54 7.83 29.82
N LYS A 5 -36.64 8.44 28.63
CA LYS A 5 -37.01 7.70 27.41
C LYS A 5 -35.87 7.30 26.46
N GLN A 6 -34.64 7.79 26.63
CA GLN A 6 -33.51 7.45 25.74
C GLN A 6 -32.55 6.36 26.30
N ARG A 7 -32.77 5.86 27.52
CA ARG A 7 -31.91 4.83 28.12
C ARG A 7 -32.21 3.39 27.66
N GLY A 8 -33.18 3.20 26.76
CA GLY A 8 -33.51 1.90 26.18
C GLY A 8 -32.91 1.66 24.79
N ASP A 9 -32.76 2.71 23.98
CA ASP A 9 -32.29 2.59 22.60
C ASP A 9 -30.77 2.44 22.50
N TRP A 10 -30.00 3.14 23.34
CA TRP A 10 -28.53 3.13 23.27
C TRP A 10 -27.89 1.75 23.47
N LYS A 11 -28.47 0.87 24.30
CA LYS A 11 -27.99 -0.52 24.45
C LYS A 11 -28.35 -1.39 23.24
N LYS A 12 -29.51 -1.14 22.63
CA LYS A 12 -29.97 -1.85 21.44
C LYS A 12 -29.13 -1.47 20.22
N THR A 13 -28.82 -0.19 20.04
CA THR A 13 -27.95 0.29 18.96
C THR A 13 -26.53 -0.28 19.07
N ARG A 14 -25.96 -0.34 20.28
CA ARG A 14 -24.65 -1.00 20.54
C ARG A 14 -24.67 -2.49 20.23
N LEU A 15 -25.72 -3.19 20.67
CA LEU A 15 -25.88 -4.61 20.41
C LEU A 15 -26.04 -4.88 18.91
N ILE A 16 -26.82 -4.05 18.20
CA ILE A 16 -27.01 -4.16 16.74
C ILE A 16 -25.70 -3.89 16.00
N ALA A 17 -24.94 -2.84 16.35
CA ALA A 17 -23.64 -2.56 15.72
C ALA A 17 -22.61 -3.67 15.97
N CYS A 18 -22.52 -4.19 17.21
CA CYS A 18 -21.67 -5.34 17.52
C CYS A 18 -22.13 -6.61 16.80
N LEU A 19 -23.44 -6.88 16.75
CA LEU A 19 -24.00 -8.03 16.02
C LEU A 19 -23.78 -7.90 14.51
N LEU A 20 -23.86 -6.69 13.94
CA LEU A 20 -23.56 -6.42 12.52
C LEU A 20 -22.07 -6.61 12.22
N LEU A 21 -21.18 -6.12 13.08
CA LEU A 21 -19.74 -6.36 12.94
C LEU A 21 -19.42 -7.85 13.04
N ILE A 22 -19.94 -8.53 14.07
CA ILE A 22 -19.75 -9.98 14.27
C ILE A 22 -20.37 -10.78 13.13
N SER A 23 -21.56 -10.42 12.63
CA SER A 23 -22.20 -11.11 11.51
C SER A 23 -21.46 -10.91 10.20
N SER A 24 -20.91 -9.71 9.96
CA SER A 24 -20.05 -9.42 8.80
C SER A 24 -18.80 -10.31 8.81
N PHE A 25 -18.19 -10.52 9.98
CA PHE A 25 -17.07 -11.44 10.15
C PHE A 25 -17.47 -12.93 10.14
N SER A 26 -18.73 -13.26 10.49
CA SER A 26 -19.23 -14.64 10.47
C SER A 26 -19.63 -15.10 9.06
N LEU A 27 -20.09 -14.18 8.21
CA LEU A 27 -20.35 -14.42 6.78
C LEU A 27 -19.08 -14.81 6.01
N PHE A 28 -17.90 -14.41 6.49
CA PHE A 28 -16.61 -14.87 5.98
C PHE A 28 -16.32 -16.35 6.25
N ALA A 29 -16.77 -16.87 7.38
CA ALA A 29 -16.58 -18.27 7.74
C ALA A 29 -17.56 -19.20 6.98
N ALA A 30 -18.56 -18.64 6.31
CA ALA A 30 -19.65 -19.38 5.68
C ALA A 30 -19.62 -19.40 4.14
N VAL A 31 -18.56 -18.87 3.49
CA VAL A 31 -18.42 -19.03 2.04
C VAL A 31 -18.17 -20.52 1.73
N PRO A 32 -19.06 -21.19 0.95
CA PRO A 32 -18.97 -22.63 0.74
C PRO A 32 -17.65 -23.03 0.08
N SER A 33 -17.04 -24.05 0.67
CA SER A 33 -15.92 -24.81 0.15
C SER A 33 -16.38 -25.71 -1.01
N ASP A 34 -16.44 -25.18 -2.23
CA ASP A 34 -16.51 -26.02 -3.42
C ASP A 34 -15.19 -25.96 -4.18
N SER A 35 -14.66 -27.15 -4.42
CA SER A 35 -13.44 -27.45 -5.16
C SER A 35 -13.49 -26.86 -6.57
N ALA A 36 -12.81 -25.72 -6.76
CA ALA A 36 -12.47 -25.23 -8.09
C ALA A 36 -11.00 -25.56 -8.36
N SER A 37 -10.79 -26.73 -8.99
CA SER A 37 -9.52 -27.19 -9.54
C SER A 37 -8.79 -26.08 -10.31
N THR A 38 -7.61 -25.68 -9.82
CA THR A 38 -6.33 -25.40 -10.53
C THR A 38 -6.32 -24.86 -11.97
N ARG A 39 -7.35 -24.15 -12.44
CA ARG A 39 -7.43 -23.62 -13.81
C ARG A 39 -7.86 -22.16 -13.82
N PRO A 40 -7.56 -21.41 -14.91
CA PRO A 40 -7.95 -20.00 -15.06
C PRO A 40 -9.41 -19.85 -14.68
N VAL A 41 -9.76 -18.68 -14.16
CA VAL A 41 -11.15 -18.25 -14.03
C VAL A 41 -11.86 -18.48 -15.37
N SER A 42 -12.56 -19.61 -15.46
CA SER A 42 -13.02 -20.18 -16.72
C SER A 42 -14.46 -19.75 -17.02
N SER A 43 -15.12 -19.16 -16.02
CA SER A 43 -16.53 -18.81 -16.07
C SER A 43 -16.84 -17.53 -15.29
N GLN A 44 -17.77 -16.74 -15.82
CA GLN A 44 -18.38 -15.59 -15.13
C GLN A 44 -18.93 -15.94 -13.72
N TRP A 45 -19.27 -17.22 -13.50
CA TRP A 45 -19.76 -17.72 -12.22
C TRP A 45 -18.66 -17.81 -11.15
N ASP A 46 -17.42 -18.08 -11.53
CA ASP A 46 -16.30 -18.14 -10.57
C ASP A 46 -15.89 -16.74 -10.11
N LEU A 47 -15.94 -15.76 -11.02
CA LEU A 47 -15.79 -14.33 -10.68
C LEU A 47 -16.90 -13.87 -9.73
N ALA A 48 -18.15 -14.25 -10.02
CA ALA A 48 -19.28 -13.91 -9.17
C ALA A 48 -19.10 -14.45 -7.75
N LYS A 49 -18.69 -15.72 -7.59
CA LYS A 49 -18.42 -16.33 -6.28
C LYS A 49 -17.32 -15.60 -5.50
N LYS A 50 -16.18 -15.32 -6.16
CA LYS A 50 -15.07 -14.55 -5.57
C LYS A 50 -15.46 -13.12 -5.19
N GLY A 51 -16.46 -12.56 -5.88
CA GLY A 51 -17.00 -11.22 -5.61
C GLY A 51 -17.97 -11.12 -4.42
N ILE A 52 -18.55 -12.21 -3.93
CA ILE A 52 -19.59 -12.17 -2.89
C ILE A 52 -19.04 -11.60 -1.57
N ALA A 53 -17.94 -12.16 -1.09
CA ALA A 53 -17.32 -11.73 0.17
C ALA A 53 -16.93 -10.24 0.14
N PRO A 54 -16.16 -9.72 -0.83
CA PRO A 54 -15.82 -8.31 -0.86
C PRO A 54 -17.03 -7.40 -1.09
N ALA A 55 -18.01 -7.79 -1.92
CA ALA A 55 -19.23 -7.01 -2.11
C ALA A 55 -20.04 -6.90 -0.80
N SER A 56 -20.14 -7.99 -0.04
CA SER A 56 -20.82 -8.00 1.27
C SER A 56 -20.15 -7.07 2.27
N LEU A 57 -18.83 -6.96 2.26
CA LEU A 57 -18.07 -6.05 3.12
C LEU A 57 -18.20 -4.60 2.71
N LEU A 58 -18.16 -4.31 1.42
CA LEU A 58 -18.39 -2.97 0.90
C LEU A 58 -19.82 -2.50 1.24
N LEU A 59 -20.81 -3.38 1.12
CA LEU A 59 -22.18 -3.10 1.56
C LEU A 59 -22.26 -2.92 3.08
N SER A 60 -21.56 -3.75 3.85
CA SER A 60 -21.51 -3.61 5.32
C SER A 60 -20.85 -2.30 5.74
N SER A 61 -19.83 -1.85 4.99
CA SER A 61 -19.18 -0.55 5.20
C SER A 61 -20.17 0.61 5.05
N THR A 62 -21.01 0.61 4.02
CA THR A 62 -21.99 1.70 3.82
C THR A 62 -23.04 1.72 4.94
N LEU A 63 -23.50 0.54 5.37
CA LEU A 63 -24.44 0.43 6.48
C LEU A 63 -23.81 0.88 7.81
N ILE A 64 -22.61 0.38 8.14
CA ILE A 64 -21.89 0.69 9.38
C ILE A 64 -21.40 2.13 9.42
N GLY A 65 -21.22 2.79 8.26
CA GLY A 65 -20.90 4.20 8.17
C GLY A 65 -21.88 5.11 8.94
N HIS A 66 -23.14 4.70 9.04
CA HIS A 66 -24.17 5.43 9.79
C HIS A 66 -24.00 5.33 11.31
N PHE A 67 -23.21 4.37 11.80
CA PHE A 67 -22.99 4.08 13.23
C PHE A 67 -21.56 4.38 13.71
N ASP A 68 -20.76 5.02 12.86
CA ASP A 68 -19.34 5.23 13.11
C ASP A 68 -19.06 6.07 14.36
N ASN A 69 -19.89 7.08 14.62
CA ASN A 69 -19.78 7.92 15.82
C ASN A 69 -20.11 7.12 17.08
N GLU A 70 -21.18 6.32 17.06
CA GLU A 70 -21.59 5.47 18.16
C GLU A 70 -20.54 4.42 18.50
N ILE A 71 -19.92 3.82 17.48
CA ILE A 71 -18.84 2.84 17.65
C ILE A 71 -17.60 3.52 18.25
N ARG A 72 -17.23 4.71 17.77
CA ARG A 72 -16.12 5.49 18.33
C ARG A 72 -16.37 5.83 19.79
N ASP A 73 -17.56 6.30 20.12
CA ASP A 73 -17.91 6.73 21.48
C ASP A 73 -17.94 5.53 22.45
N PHE A 74 -18.48 4.38 22.02
CA PHE A 74 -18.40 3.13 22.78
C PHE A 74 -16.95 2.69 23.02
N ARG A 75 -16.13 2.72 21.97
CA ARG A 75 -14.73 2.37 22.10
C ARG A 75 -14.01 3.29 23.09
N ASN A 76 -14.21 4.61 22.98
CA ASN A 76 -13.60 5.58 23.89
C ASN A 76 -14.01 5.36 25.37
N GLU A 77 -15.20 4.82 25.61
CA GLU A 77 -15.65 4.43 26.95
C GLU A 77 -14.94 3.17 27.47
N VAL A 78 -14.77 2.14 26.62
CA VAL A 78 -14.23 0.83 27.02
C VAL A 78 -12.70 0.79 27.04
N ALA A 79 -12.06 1.46 26.09
CA ALA A 79 -10.62 1.39 25.86
C ALA A 79 -10.02 2.79 25.58
N PRO A 80 -10.08 3.72 26.55
CA PRO A 80 -9.66 5.11 26.35
C PRO A 80 -8.15 5.25 26.05
N ASN A 81 -7.32 4.45 26.71
CA ASN A 81 -5.85 4.52 26.62
C ASN A 81 -5.24 3.58 25.59
N TYR A 82 -6.06 2.93 24.75
CA TYR A 82 -5.55 1.97 23.77
C TYR A 82 -4.81 2.69 22.64
N ARG A 83 -3.48 2.52 22.64
CA ARG A 83 -2.54 3.09 21.67
C ARG A 83 -1.38 2.11 21.47
N TYR A 84 -1.49 1.24 20.48
CA TYR A 84 -0.43 0.29 20.14
C TYR A 84 -0.12 0.33 18.64
N SER A 85 1.12 0.02 18.26
CA SER A 85 1.62 0.10 16.88
C SER A 85 1.93 -1.25 16.23
N TYR A 86 1.59 -2.38 16.87
CA TYR A 86 1.85 -3.71 16.30
C TYR A 86 1.07 -3.96 14.99
N ASP A 87 -0.01 -3.23 14.77
CA ASP A 87 -0.80 -3.23 13.55
C ASP A 87 -0.03 -2.70 12.33
N ASP A 88 1.08 -1.98 12.54
CA ASP A 88 1.97 -1.52 11.46
C ASP A 88 2.82 -2.67 10.89
N PHE A 89 3.16 -3.66 11.73
CA PHE A 89 3.93 -4.84 11.32
C PHE A 89 3.03 -6.01 10.87
N LEU A 90 1.96 -6.28 11.61
CA LEU A 90 1.13 -7.47 11.37
C LEU A 90 0.40 -7.47 10.02
N GLN A 91 0.21 -6.29 9.40
CA GLN A 91 -0.46 -6.19 8.09
C GLN A 91 0.25 -6.94 6.95
N ILE A 92 1.56 -7.15 7.02
CA ILE A 92 2.32 -7.88 5.98
C ILE A 92 2.60 -9.33 6.38
N ALA A 93 2.29 -9.71 7.62
CA ALA A 93 2.63 -11.03 8.18
C ALA A 93 2.05 -12.20 7.37
N PRO A 94 0.77 -12.17 6.90
CA PRO A 94 0.25 -13.28 6.09
C PRO A 94 1.00 -13.45 4.75
N GLY A 95 1.40 -12.35 4.11
CA GLY A 95 2.15 -12.37 2.85
C GLY A 95 3.57 -12.89 3.04
N ILE A 96 4.25 -12.48 4.12
CA ILE A 96 5.54 -13.06 4.52
C ILE A 96 5.38 -14.55 4.82
N GLY A 97 4.30 -14.93 5.50
CA GLY A 97 3.97 -16.33 5.76
C GLY A 97 3.86 -17.15 4.48
N ALA A 98 3.22 -16.62 3.44
CA ALA A 98 3.09 -17.27 2.15
C ALA A 98 4.46 -17.53 1.50
N ILE A 99 5.35 -16.53 1.51
CA ILE A 99 6.73 -16.66 1.00
C ILE A 99 7.53 -17.64 1.85
N GLY A 100 7.41 -17.56 3.17
CA GLY A 100 8.09 -18.44 4.12
C GLY A 100 7.71 -19.91 3.94
N LEU A 101 6.43 -20.21 3.72
CA LEU A 101 5.96 -21.56 3.41
C LEU A 101 6.61 -22.10 2.12
N ARG A 102 6.74 -21.27 1.08
CA ARG A 102 7.41 -21.67 -0.16
C ARG A 102 8.90 -21.92 0.04
N CYS A 103 9.58 -21.03 0.78
CA CYS A 103 10.98 -21.23 1.17
C CYS A 103 11.18 -22.53 1.96
N ALA A 104 10.22 -22.91 2.80
CA ALA A 104 10.22 -24.17 3.55
C ALA A 104 9.89 -25.40 2.69
N GLY A 105 9.66 -25.23 1.38
CA GLY A 105 9.39 -26.32 0.44
C GLY A 105 7.92 -26.74 0.35
N VAL A 106 7.00 -26.01 0.99
CA VAL A 106 5.56 -26.25 0.84
C VAL A 106 5.14 -25.80 -0.56
N LYS A 107 4.68 -26.74 -1.39
CA LYS A 107 4.15 -26.43 -2.72
C LYS A 107 2.72 -25.92 -2.58
N GLY A 108 2.53 -24.64 -2.90
CA GLY A 108 1.21 -24.03 -3.02
C GLY A 108 0.65 -24.17 -4.44
N ARG A 109 -0.33 -23.32 -4.75
CA ARG A 109 -0.98 -23.21 -6.06
C ARG A 109 0.01 -22.88 -7.18
N SER A 110 0.88 -21.90 -7.01
CA SER A 110 1.77 -21.46 -8.10
C SER A 110 2.93 -22.44 -8.32
N GLU A 111 3.10 -22.89 -9.57
CA GLU A 111 4.08 -23.91 -9.94
C GLU A 111 5.51 -23.38 -9.85
N THR A 112 5.71 -22.11 -10.22
CA THR A 112 7.04 -21.48 -10.24
C THR A 112 7.16 -20.31 -9.27
N TRP A 113 8.39 -20.01 -8.85
CA TRP A 113 8.68 -18.80 -8.06
C TRP A 113 8.27 -17.53 -8.77
N GLY A 114 8.48 -17.47 -10.10
CA GLY A 114 8.09 -16.34 -10.92
C GLY A 114 6.59 -16.06 -10.83
N GLU A 115 5.77 -17.11 -10.95
CA GLU A 115 4.30 -17.03 -10.89
C GLU A 115 3.77 -16.53 -9.54
N MET A 116 4.30 -17.05 -8.43
CA MET A 116 3.88 -16.58 -7.11
C MET A 116 4.30 -15.12 -6.87
N LEU A 117 5.54 -14.78 -7.22
CA LEU A 117 6.06 -13.42 -7.00
C LEU A 117 5.33 -12.41 -7.88
N SER A 118 4.99 -12.76 -9.12
CA SER A 118 4.18 -11.89 -9.97
C SER A 118 2.75 -11.73 -9.44
N ALA A 119 2.08 -12.81 -9.00
CA ALA A 119 0.75 -12.70 -8.41
C ALA A 119 0.75 -11.83 -7.14
N THR A 120 1.74 -12.02 -6.27
CA THR A 120 1.93 -11.25 -5.03
C THR A 120 2.11 -9.76 -5.32
N LEU A 121 2.95 -9.43 -6.30
CA LEU A 121 3.24 -8.04 -6.62
C LEU A 121 2.10 -7.37 -7.39
N LEU A 122 1.42 -8.06 -8.32
CA LEU A 122 0.19 -7.53 -8.96
C LEU A 122 -0.88 -7.22 -7.90
N SER A 123 -1.08 -8.13 -6.96
CA SER A 123 -2.02 -7.94 -5.84
C SER A 123 -1.67 -6.71 -5.02
N SER A 124 -0.39 -6.52 -4.71
CA SER A 124 0.11 -5.40 -3.92
C SER A 124 -0.07 -4.07 -4.65
N ILE A 125 0.20 -4.03 -5.96
CA ILE A 125 -0.03 -2.84 -6.80
C ILE A 125 -1.52 -2.46 -6.82
N MET A 126 -2.42 -3.45 -6.93
CA MET A 126 -3.87 -3.20 -6.86
C MET A 126 -4.32 -2.65 -5.50
N SER A 127 -3.78 -3.19 -4.40
CA SER A 127 -4.05 -2.71 -3.03
C SER A 127 -3.73 -1.22 -2.91
N VAL A 128 -2.62 -0.82 -3.49
CA VAL A 128 -2.13 0.56 -3.45
C VAL A 128 -2.98 1.46 -4.31
N ALA A 129 -3.28 1.04 -5.53
CA ALA A 129 -4.10 1.80 -6.46
C ALA A 129 -5.44 2.16 -5.83
N PHE A 130 -6.09 1.21 -5.14
CA PHE A 130 -7.33 1.49 -4.40
C PHE A 130 -7.12 2.40 -3.20
N THR A 131 -6.06 2.17 -2.41
CA THR A 131 -5.77 2.96 -1.22
C THR A 131 -5.58 4.44 -1.58
N GLU A 132 -4.70 4.71 -2.54
CA GLU A 132 -4.32 6.06 -2.95
C GLU A 132 -5.40 6.75 -3.77
N GLY A 133 -6.02 6.02 -4.70
CA GLY A 133 -7.11 6.54 -5.52
C GLY A 133 -8.26 7.05 -4.64
N LEU A 134 -8.67 6.27 -3.64
CA LEU A 134 -9.81 6.63 -2.81
C LEU A 134 -9.48 7.63 -1.70
N LYS A 135 -8.27 7.57 -1.10
CA LYS A 135 -7.86 8.55 -0.07
C LYS A 135 -7.84 9.97 -0.60
N ASN A 136 -7.32 10.16 -1.81
CA ASN A 136 -7.19 11.49 -2.40
C ASN A 136 -8.51 12.00 -3.01
N THR A 137 -9.52 11.14 -3.23
CA THR A 137 -10.83 11.56 -3.72
C THR A 137 -11.85 11.82 -2.61
N THR A 138 -11.80 11.08 -1.49
CA THR A 138 -12.86 11.13 -0.48
C THR A 138 -12.68 12.19 0.59
N GLY A 139 -11.45 12.63 0.88
CA GLY A 139 -11.19 13.71 1.85
C GLY A 139 -11.71 13.44 3.28
N ARG A 140 -11.99 12.17 3.63
CA ARG A 140 -12.68 11.83 4.88
C ARG A 140 -11.78 12.06 6.09
N THR A 141 -12.28 12.80 7.07
CA THR A 141 -11.58 13.09 8.34
C THR A 141 -11.48 11.86 9.24
N ARG A 142 -10.39 11.75 10.01
CA ARG A 142 -10.18 10.63 10.94
C ARG A 142 -10.93 10.78 12.26
N PRO A 143 -11.23 9.67 12.97
CA PRO A 143 -11.96 9.72 14.25
C PRO A 143 -11.23 10.46 15.36
N TYR A 144 -9.89 10.40 15.38
CA TYR A 144 -9.05 11.07 16.37
C TYR A 144 -8.71 12.52 15.98
N ASN A 145 -8.50 12.77 14.69
CA ASN A 145 -7.89 13.99 14.19
C ASN A 145 -8.68 14.51 13.00
N GLU A 146 -9.47 15.55 13.23
CA GLU A 146 -10.32 16.20 12.22
C GLU A 146 -9.51 16.89 11.11
N TYR A 147 -8.21 17.11 11.32
CA TYR A 147 -7.30 17.68 10.33
C TYR A 147 -6.65 16.62 9.44
N GLU A 148 -6.79 15.31 9.74
CA GLU A 148 -6.34 14.23 8.87
C GLU A 148 -7.47 13.79 7.92
N GLN A 149 -7.53 14.38 6.72
CA GLN A 149 -8.54 14.12 5.68
C GLN A 149 -8.27 12.89 4.80
N ASN A 150 -7.55 11.90 5.33
CA ASN A 150 -7.16 10.69 4.58
C ASN A 150 -7.63 9.38 5.23
N SER A 151 -8.79 9.41 5.89
CA SER A 151 -9.32 8.27 6.65
C SER A 151 -9.79 7.13 5.77
N PHE A 152 -10.50 7.41 4.68
CA PHE A 152 -11.10 6.37 3.84
C PHE A 152 -10.23 6.04 2.62
N PRO A 153 -10.02 4.76 2.29
CA PRO A 153 -10.18 3.57 3.12
C PRO A 153 -8.97 3.34 4.04
N SER A 154 -9.08 2.35 4.95
CA SER A 154 -7.97 1.95 5.80
C SER A 154 -6.88 1.22 5.01
N GLY A 155 -5.77 1.90 4.69
CA GLY A 155 -4.64 1.32 3.96
C GLY A 155 -4.07 0.06 4.62
N HIS A 156 -3.89 0.07 5.95
CA HIS A 156 -3.38 -1.11 6.66
C HIS A 156 -4.32 -2.31 6.61
N THR A 157 -5.64 -2.05 6.58
CA THR A 157 -6.62 -3.12 6.43
C THR A 157 -6.60 -3.67 5.00
N ILE A 158 -6.50 -2.80 3.97
CA ILE A 158 -6.35 -3.25 2.58
C ILE A 158 -5.10 -4.13 2.44
N THR A 159 -3.95 -3.69 2.94
CA THR A 159 -2.70 -4.47 2.89
C THR A 159 -2.82 -5.81 3.62
N ALA A 160 -3.44 -5.83 4.80
CA ALA A 160 -3.62 -7.06 5.57
C ALA A 160 -4.54 -8.08 4.87
N PHE A 161 -5.67 -7.62 4.33
CA PHE A 161 -6.59 -8.49 3.61
C PHE A 161 -6.06 -8.92 2.24
N THR A 162 -5.27 -8.08 1.56
CA THR A 162 -4.53 -8.46 0.35
C THR A 162 -3.53 -9.57 0.67
N SER A 163 -2.72 -9.39 1.72
CA SER A 163 -1.75 -10.38 2.19
C SER A 163 -2.40 -11.71 2.59
N ALA A 164 -3.54 -11.66 3.29
CA ALA A 164 -4.31 -12.84 3.65
C ALA A 164 -4.90 -13.56 2.43
N THR A 165 -5.34 -12.81 1.42
CA THR A 165 -5.87 -13.35 0.16
C THR A 165 -4.78 -14.01 -0.69
N ILE A 166 -3.55 -13.48 -0.66
CA ILE A 166 -2.39 -14.14 -1.25
C ILE A 166 -2.12 -15.48 -0.56
N LEU A 167 -2.05 -15.50 0.77
CA LEU A 167 -1.86 -16.73 1.54
C LEU A 167 -2.98 -17.76 1.28
N HIS A 168 -4.23 -17.30 1.19
CA HIS A 168 -5.38 -18.13 0.84
C HIS A 168 -5.23 -18.74 -0.56
N ASN A 169 -5.00 -17.92 -1.58
CA ASN A 169 -4.89 -18.40 -2.97
C ASN A 169 -3.71 -19.37 -3.17
N GLU A 170 -2.61 -19.23 -2.42
CA GLU A 170 -1.50 -20.18 -2.50
C GLU A 170 -1.75 -21.49 -1.74
N TYR A 171 -2.33 -21.45 -0.55
CA TYR A 171 -2.23 -22.59 0.39
C TYR A 171 -3.54 -23.09 0.98
N TRP A 172 -4.70 -22.56 0.59
CA TRP A 172 -5.97 -23.03 1.16
C TRP A 172 -6.24 -24.52 0.87
N GLU A 173 -5.88 -25.01 -0.33
CA GLU A 173 -6.02 -26.43 -0.71
C GLU A 173 -5.02 -27.33 0.01
N VAL A 174 -3.86 -26.78 0.39
CA VAL A 174 -2.82 -27.50 1.14
C VAL A 174 -3.27 -27.71 2.59
N ASN A 175 -3.70 -26.63 3.23
CA ASN A 175 -4.26 -26.67 4.57
C ASN A 175 -5.15 -25.44 4.82
N PRO A 176 -6.47 -25.63 5.04
CA PRO A 176 -7.40 -24.53 5.31
C PRO A 176 -7.00 -23.64 6.49
N TRP A 177 -6.27 -24.18 7.47
CA TRP A 177 -5.79 -23.43 8.63
C TRP A 177 -4.88 -22.26 8.26
N TYR A 178 -4.14 -22.33 7.15
CA TYR A 178 -3.33 -21.20 6.68
C TYR A 178 -4.22 -20.02 6.27
N SER A 179 -5.31 -20.29 5.55
CA SER A 179 -6.26 -19.26 5.16
C SER A 179 -7.00 -18.68 6.38
N ILE A 180 -7.46 -19.54 7.29
CA ILE A 180 -8.13 -19.11 8.52
C ILE A 180 -7.19 -18.22 9.35
N GLY A 181 -5.93 -18.64 9.55
CA GLY A 181 -4.93 -17.87 10.28
C GLY A 181 -4.61 -16.53 9.61
N GLY A 182 -4.49 -16.51 8.28
CA GLY A 182 -4.25 -15.29 7.49
C GLY A 182 -5.37 -14.27 7.66
N TYR A 183 -6.62 -14.67 7.46
CA TYR A 183 -7.77 -13.77 7.62
C TYR A 183 -8.03 -13.38 9.08
N ALA A 184 -7.75 -14.26 10.05
CA ALA A 184 -7.81 -13.91 11.47
C ALA A 184 -6.77 -12.82 11.83
N CYS A 185 -5.55 -12.93 11.32
CA CYS A 185 -4.53 -11.90 11.47
C CYS A 185 -4.97 -10.57 10.84
N ALA A 186 -5.55 -10.62 9.64
CA ALA A 186 -6.04 -9.41 8.96
C ALA A 186 -7.22 -8.75 9.70
N ALA A 187 -8.16 -9.55 10.23
CA ALA A 187 -9.24 -9.07 11.06
C ALA A 187 -8.71 -8.38 12.34
N PHE A 188 -7.70 -8.96 12.98
CA PHE A 188 -7.06 -8.38 14.16
C PHE A 188 -6.42 -7.01 13.86
N VAL A 189 -5.74 -6.87 12.73
CA VAL A 189 -5.21 -5.56 12.27
C VAL A 189 -6.34 -4.54 12.11
N GLY A 190 -7.43 -4.91 11.43
CA GLY A 190 -8.58 -4.03 11.23
C GLY A 190 -9.22 -3.58 12.54
N ILE A 191 -9.45 -4.51 13.48
CA ILE A 191 -9.97 -4.21 14.82
C ILE A 191 -9.04 -3.26 15.56
N SER A 192 -7.73 -3.51 15.54
CA SER A 192 -6.74 -2.64 16.17
C SER A 192 -6.77 -1.21 15.62
N ARG A 193 -7.02 -1.02 14.32
CA ARG A 193 -7.15 0.32 13.72
C ARG A 193 -8.36 1.11 14.27
N VAL A 194 -9.48 0.43 14.50
CA VAL A 194 -10.66 1.03 15.16
C VAL A 194 -10.36 1.35 16.63
N LEU A 195 -9.73 0.41 17.35
CA LEU A 195 -9.35 0.60 18.75
C LEU A 195 -8.30 1.72 18.94
N ASN A 196 -7.46 1.98 17.94
CA ASN A 196 -6.48 3.06 17.96
C ASN A 196 -7.06 4.44 17.57
N ASN A 197 -8.32 4.54 17.10
CA ASN A 197 -8.99 5.75 16.55
C ASN A 197 -8.31 6.23 15.25
N ARG A 198 -7.61 5.33 14.56
CA ARG A 198 -6.89 5.67 13.32
C ARG A 198 -7.82 5.69 12.11
N HIS A 199 -8.92 4.94 12.17
CA HIS A 199 -9.91 4.76 11.11
C HIS A 199 -11.29 4.50 11.69
N TRP A 200 -12.32 4.90 10.95
CA TRP A 200 -13.71 4.54 11.25
C TRP A 200 -13.95 3.04 11.02
N ALA A 201 -14.98 2.47 11.63
CA ALA A 201 -15.29 1.05 11.45
C ALA A 201 -15.69 0.75 10.00
N SER A 202 -16.41 1.66 9.35
CA SER A 202 -16.69 1.58 7.92
C SER A 202 -15.42 1.62 7.06
N ASP A 203 -14.44 2.49 7.35
CA ASP A 203 -13.17 2.55 6.61
C ASP A 203 -12.41 1.21 6.63
N VAL A 204 -12.50 0.49 7.75
CA VAL A 204 -11.89 -0.84 7.95
C VAL A 204 -12.63 -1.89 7.14
N LEU A 205 -13.97 -1.89 7.14
CA LEU A 205 -14.75 -2.85 6.34
C LEU A 205 -14.58 -2.62 4.83
N ALA A 206 -14.57 -1.36 4.39
CA ALA A 206 -14.23 -1.03 3.01
C ALA A 206 -12.82 -1.48 2.66
N GLY A 207 -11.86 -1.26 3.58
CA GLY A 207 -10.50 -1.73 3.41
C GLY A 207 -10.39 -3.25 3.28
N ALA A 208 -11.14 -4.00 4.08
CA ALA A 208 -11.16 -5.47 3.99
C ALA A 208 -11.69 -5.95 2.63
N GLY A 209 -12.79 -5.33 2.14
CA GLY A 209 -13.37 -5.68 0.85
C GLY A 209 -12.44 -5.37 -0.31
N LEU A 210 -11.87 -4.17 -0.32
CA LEU A 210 -10.91 -3.75 -1.35
C LEU A 210 -9.64 -4.61 -1.33
N GLY A 211 -9.14 -5.00 -0.15
CA GLY A 211 -7.96 -5.86 -0.05
C GLY A 211 -8.16 -7.24 -0.66
N ILE A 212 -9.34 -7.85 -0.46
CA ILE A 212 -9.67 -9.13 -1.11
C ILE A 212 -9.76 -8.97 -2.63
N ILE A 213 -10.42 -7.90 -3.10
CA ILE A 213 -10.49 -7.60 -4.53
C ILE A 213 -9.08 -7.45 -5.11
N SER A 214 -8.18 -6.75 -4.42
CA SER A 214 -6.79 -6.58 -4.85
C SER A 214 -6.06 -7.91 -5.00
N GLY A 215 -6.18 -8.80 -4.00
CA GLY A 215 -5.59 -10.15 -4.05
C GLY A 215 -6.14 -10.95 -5.24
N GLU A 216 -7.46 -11.04 -5.38
CA GLU A 216 -8.09 -11.79 -6.47
C GLU A 216 -7.75 -11.22 -7.84
N MET A 217 -7.78 -9.90 -8.02
CA MET A 217 -7.39 -9.26 -9.27
C MET A 217 -5.93 -9.55 -9.62
N GLY A 218 -5.03 -9.56 -8.63
CA GLY A 218 -3.64 -9.91 -8.85
C GLY A 218 -3.48 -11.31 -9.44
N TYR A 219 -4.17 -12.31 -8.88
CA TYR A 219 -4.15 -13.68 -9.41
C TYR A 219 -4.85 -13.81 -10.77
N ILE A 220 -5.97 -13.13 -10.98
CA ILE A 220 -6.69 -13.17 -12.27
C ILE A 220 -5.82 -12.61 -13.40
N ILE A 221 -5.19 -11.45 -13.16
CA ILE A 221 -4.28 -10.83 -14.12
C ILE A 221 -3.06 -11.74 -14.33
N ASN A 222 -2.51 -12.29 -13.24
CA ASN A 222 -1.39 -13.23 -13.31
C ASN A 222 -1.73 -14.43 -14.20
N ASP A 223 -2.85 -15.10 -13.96
CA ASP A 223 -3.28 -16.25 -14.73
C ASP A 223 -3.36 -15.91 -16.23
N GLN A 224 -3.98 -14.79 -16.59
CA GLN A 224 -4.07 -14.35 -17.99
C GLN A 224 -2.70 -14.16 -18.65
N LEU A 225 -1.73 -13.67 -17.90
CA LEU A 225 -0.36 -13.46 -18.38
C LEU A 225 0.40 -14.78 -18.59
N PHE A 226 0.14 -15.80 -17.77
CA PHE A 226 0.79 -17.12 -17.85
C PHE A 226 0.11 -18.11 -18.81
N HIS A 227 -1.14 -17.87 -19.22
CA HIS A 227 -1.82 -18.69 -20.24
C HIS A 227 -1.30 -18.46 -21.67
N SER A 228 -0.57 -17.38 -21.92
CA SER A 228 0.12 -17.16 -23.20
C SER A 228 1.39 -18.02 -23.23
N THR A 229 1.55 -18.86 -24.25
CA THR A 229 2.66 -19.81 -24.48
C THR A 229 4.05 -19.35 -24.00
N PRO A 230 4.94 -20.28 -23.60
CA PRO A 230 6.25 -19.98 -23.06
C PRO A 230 7.28 -19.80 -24.18
N SER A 231 7.33 -18.67 -24.87
CA SER A 231 8.65 -18.20 -25.29
C SER A 231 9.28 -17.50 -24.08
N THR A 232 10.43 -18.01 -23.68
CA THR A 232 11.17 -17.54 -22.50
C THR A 232 12.45 -16.83 -22.93
N THR A 233 12.41 -16.28 -24.12
CA THR A 233 13.54 -15.66 -24.79
C THR A 233 13.11 -14.26 -25.18
N TYR A 234 13.92 -13.26 -24.83
CA TYR A 234 13.83 -11.97 -25.51
C TYR A 234 13.96 -12.23 -27.01
N LYS A 235 12.84 -12.10 -27.75
CA LYS A 235 12.89 -12.14 -29.22
C LYS A 235 13.88 -11.08 -29.69
N GLU A 236 14.41 -11.26 -30.89
CA GLU A 236 15.47 -10.44 -31.50
C GLU A 236 15.04 -8.99 -31.83
N GLY A 237 14.11 -8.41 -31.06
CA GLY A 237 13.58 -7.06 -31.15
C GLY A 237 14.01 -6.15 -30.00
N ASN A 238 13.48 -4.93 -30.01
CA ASN A 238 13.85 -3.89 -29.06
C ASN A 238 13.10 -4.12 -27.72
N PRO A 239 13.74 -3.91 -26.56
CA PRO A 239 13.20 -4.31 -25.26
C PRO A 239 12.21 -3.29 -24.68
N HIS A 240 11.11 -3.01 -25.40
CA HIS A 240 10.08 -2.10 -24.89
C HIS A 240 9.43 -2.68 -23.63
N PHE A 241 9.11 -1.83 -22.67
CA PHE A 241 8.43 -2.27 -21.47
C PHE A 241 7.51 -1.20 -20.90
N PHE A 242 6.50 -1.67 -20.17
CA PHE A 242 5.65 -0.84 -19.33
C PHE A 242 5.31 -1.63 -18.07
N GLY A 243 5.38 -1.00 -16.91
CA GLY A 243 5.15 -1.71 -15.66
C GLY A 243 4.96 -0.84 -14.45
N ALA A 244 4.73 -1.51 -13.33
CA ALA A 244 4.51 -0.91 -12.04
C ALA A 244 5.47 -1.51 -11.01
N ASN A 245 5.98 -0.66 -10.12
CA ASN A 245 7.06 -0.95 -9.20
C ASN A 245 6.62 -0.58 -7.78
N ALA A 246 6.92 -1.44 -6.82
CA ALA A 246 6.95 -1.10 -5.40
C ALA A 246 8.35 -0.62 -5.03
N LEU A 247 8.43 0.43 -4.24
CA LEU A 247 9.66 1.13 -3.87
C LEU A 247 9.87 1.00 -2.37
N PHE A 248 11.12 0.79 -1.99
CA PHE A 248 11.58 0.87 -0.62
C PHE A 248 12.84 1.74 -0.58
N SER A 249 12.78 2.81 0.22
CA SER A 249 13.87 3.77 0.39
C SER A 249 14.49 3.57 1.77
N PRO A 250 15.52 2.73 1.93
CA PRO A 250 16.18 2.55 3.22
C PRO A 250 17.04 3.76 3.63
N ILE A 251 17.43 4.60 2.66
CA ILE A 251 18.36 5.70 2.88
C ILE A 251 17.78 6.94 2.21
N GLY A 252 17.54 7.97 3.01
CA GLY A 252 17.12 9.29 2.56
C GLY A 252 17.85 10.38 3.32
N LYS A 253 17.75 11.62 2.82
CA LYS A 253 18.36 12.78 3.44
C LYS A 253 17.58 13.21 4.68
N ASP A 254 18.29 13.44 5.79
CA ASP A 254 17.74 14.09 6.97
C ASP A 254 17.24 15.51 6.66
N ILE A 255 16.20 15.94 7.34
CA ILE A 255 15.60 17.25 7.17
C ILE A 255 15.81 18.04 8.46
N SER A 256 16.22 19.30 8.34
CA SER A 256 16.31 20.21 9.49
C SER A 256 15.36 21.37 9.30
N VAL A 257 14.61 21.73 10.35
CA VAL A 257 13.61 22.81 10.32
C VAL A 257 13.91 23.79 11.44
N LEU A 258 14.00 25.08 11.13
CA LEU A 258 14.15 26.12 12.15
C LEU A 258 12.76 26.49 12.69
N LEU A 259 12.49 26.22 13.97
CA LEU A 259 11.25 26.60 14.66
C LEU A 259 11.58 27.42 15.91
N TYR A 260 11.03 28.64 15.99
CA TYR A 260 11.24 29.56 17.12
C TYR A 260 12.71 29.81 17.49
N GLY A 261 13.61 29.79 16.51
CA GLY A 261 15.05 29.97 16.72
C GLY A 261 15.82 28.70 17.12
N ASN A 262 15.14 27.56 17.26
CA ASN A 262 15.76 26.25 17.46
C ASN A 262 15.75 25.44 16.16
N GLU A 263 16.88 24.86 15.78
CA GLU A 263 16.94 23.87 14.70
C GLU A 263 16.41 22.52 15.21
N LEU A 264 15.37 22.02 14.56
CA LEU A 264 14.83 20.69 14.77
C LEU A 264 15.33 19.75 13.69
N HIS A 265 16.06 18.72 14.11
CA HIS A 265 16.58 17.69 13.21
C HIS A 265 15.62 16.49 13.13
N PHE A 266 15.32 16.08 11.90
CA PHE A 266 14.49 14.94 11.56
C PHE A 266 15.32 13.93 10.77
N LYS A 267 15.60 12.79 11.38
CA LYS A 267 16.36 11.72 10.75
C LYS A 267 15.46 10.89 9.84
N HIS A 268 15.90 10.66 8.61
CA HIS A 268 15.21 9.73 7.72
C HIS A 268 15.34 8.32 8.27
N LYS A 269 14.21 7.62 8.42
CA LYS A 269 14.18 6.26 8.96
C LYS A 269 14.07 5.23 7.85
N TYR A 270 13.06 5.40 7.00
CA TYR A 270 12.83 4.63 5.79
C TYR A 270 11.73 5.30 4.98
N GLY A 271 11.60 4.90 3.72
CA GLY A 271 10.47 5.25 2.87
C GLY A 271 9.95 4.05 2.11
N TYR A 272 8.72 4.17 1.64
CA TYR A 272 8.07 3.18 0.79
C TYR A 272 7.22 3.90 -0.25
N GLY A 273 7.01 3.31 -1.42
CA GLY A 273 6.30 4.00 -2.48
C GLY A 273 5.96 3.10 -3.63
N TYR A 274 5.42 3.72 -4.68
CA TYR A 274 4.98 3.03 -5.90
C TYR A 274 5.32 3.89 -7.11
N ALA A 275 5.64 3.24 -8.22
CA ALA A 275 5.95 3.93 -9.46
C ALA A 275 5.41 3.20 -10.68
N ILE A 276 4.97 3.95 -11.67
CA ILE A 276 4.67 3.46 -13.00
C ILE A 276 5.82 3.88 -13.90
N GLU A 277 6.33 2.94 -14.69
CA GLU A 277 7.47 3.19 -15.56
C GLU A 277 7.27 2.54 -16.92
N GLY A 278 7.63 3.25 -17.98
CA GLY A 278 7.63 2.69 -19.32
C GLY A 278 8.74 3.27 -20.18
N ALA A 279 9.29 2.44 -21.05
CA ALA A 279 10.31 2.84 -22.01
C ALA A 279 10.05 2.22 -23.38
N TYR A 280 10.21 3.06 -24.40
CA TYR A 280 10.15 2.69 -25.80
C TYR A 280 11.57 2.75 -26.39
N PHE A 281 12.04 1.65 -26.96
CA PHE A 281 13.36 1.51 -27.57
C PHE A 281 13.27 1.62 -29.09
N PRO A 282 13.42 2.82 -29.70
CA PRO A 282 13.51 2.95 -31.16
C PRO A 282 14.81 2.32 -31.70
N LEU A 283 15.86 2.28 -30.87
CA LEU A 283 17.15 1.66 -31.17
C LEU A 283 17.32 0.44 -30.26
N LYS A 284 18.13 -0.53 -30.71
CA LYS A 284 18.33 -1.83 -30.02
C LYS A 284 18.71 -1.70 -28.55
N HIS A 285 19.44 -0.64 -28.19
CA HIS A 285 19.97 -0.42 -26.84
C HIS A 285 19.58 0.90 -26.22
N ILE A 286 18.98 1.81 -26.98
CA ILE A 286 18.67 3.17 -26.53
C ILE A 286 17.16 3.39 -26.62
N GLY A 287 16.59 3.70 -25.46
CA GLY A 287 15.18 3.95 -25.27
C GLY A 287 14.90 5.33 -24.71
N ILE A 288 13.67 5.78 -24.95
CA ILE A 288 13.09 6.98 -24.38
C ILE A 288 11.86 6.56 -23.61
N GLY A 289 11.68 7.09 -22.42
CA GLY A 289 10.58 6.68 -21.56
C GLY A 289 10.32 7.69 -20.46
N GLY A 290 9.59 7.24 -19.45
CA GLY A 290 9.31 8.05 -18.29
C GLY A 290 8.84 7.23 -17.11
N LYS A 291 8.91 7.86 -15.95
CA LYS A 291 8.51 7.30 -14.68
C LYS A 291 7.67 8.28 -13.90
N MET A 292 6.61 7.78 -13.28
CA MET A 292 5.81 8.50 -12.31
C MET A 292 5.99 7.81 -10.96
N THR A 293 6.39 8.54 -9.92
CA THR A 293 6.67 7.98 -8.59
C THR A 293 5.83 8.66 -7.53
N ALA A 294 5.32 7.88 -6.57
CA ALA A 294 4.73 8.34 -5.32
C ALA A 294 5.49 7.67 -4.16
N LEU A 295 6.27 8.44 -3.39
CA LEU A 295 7.15 7.96 -2.33
C LEU A 295 6.79 8.58 -0.98
N TYR A 296 6.54 7.73 0.01
CA TYR A 296 6.29 8.08 1.40
C TYR A 296 7.58 7.94 2.19
N ASN A 297 8.12 9.04 2.70
CA ASN A 297 9.28 9.04 3.58
C ASN A 297 8.83 9.22 5.02
N ILE A 298 9.39 8.41 5.92
CA ILE A 298 9.13 8.44 7.36
C ILE A 298 10.38 8.97 8.05
N PHE A 299 10.18 9.95 8.92
CA PHE A 299 11.23 10.60 9.69
C PHE A 299 10.96 10.47 11.18
N GLU A 300 12.05 10.40 11.94
CA GLU A 300 12.07 10.34 13.40
C GLU A 300 12.74 11.61 13.94
N SER A 301 12.18 12.19 15.00
CA SER A 301 12.78 13.38 15.62
C SER A 301 13.86 12.97 16.60
N ASP A 302 15.03 13.61 16.52
CA ASP A 302 16.16 13.40 17.43
C ASP A 302 16.31 14.55 18.44
N ASN A 303 15.27 15.39 18.60
CA ASN A 303 15.37 16.61 19.39
C ASN A 303 15.10 16.35 20.88
N PRO A 304 15.99 16.77 21.80
CA PRO A 304 15.84 16.51 23.23
C PRO A 304 14.77 17.38 23.90
N THR A 305 14.44 18.53 23.32
CA THR A 305 13.51 19.54 23.86
C THR A 305 12.08 19.41 23.35
N ILE A 306 11.86 18.77 22.19
CA ILE A 306 10.54 18.58 21.60
C ILE A 306 10.35 17.10 21.31
N ARG A 307 9.59 16.41 22.16
CA ARG A 307 9.16 15.04 21.89
C ARG A 307 7.90 15.07 21.04
N LEU A 308 7.97 14.42 19.90
CA LEU A 308 6.82 14.19 19.03
C LEU A 308 6.15 12.88 19.43
N GLU A 309 4.81 12.89 19.53
CA GLU A 309 4.05 11.67 19.85
C GLU A 309 4.07 10.66 18.68
N SER A 310 4.44 11.07 17.45
CA SER A 310 4.47 10.18 16.28
C SER A 310 5.51 10.55 15.21
N ASN A 311 5.84 9.58 14.35
CA ASN A 311 6.77 9.77 13.22
C ASN A 311 6.19 10.75 12.18
N TYR A 312 7.05 11.63 11.68
CA TYR A 312 6.71 12.57 10.61
C TYR A 312 6.69 11.84 9.26
N ARG A 313 5.75 12.22 8.37
CA ARG A 313 5.60 11.63 7.04
C ARG A 313 5.62 12.69 5.96
N ALA A 314 6.50 12.54 4.99
CA ALA A 314 6.53 13.35 3.78
C ALA A 314 6.14 12.50 2.56
N ARG A 315 5.18 12.96 1.76
CA ARG A 315 4.82 12.37 0.47
C ARG A 315 5.54 13.11 -0.65
N ASN A 316 6.19 12.38 -1.52
CA ASN A 316 6.94 12.92 -2.65
C ASN A 316 6.36 12.33 -3.92
N TYR A 317 5.94 13.18 -4.84
CA TYR A 317 5.46 12.79 -6.15
C TYR A 317 6.46 13.25 -7.21
N SER A 318 6.72 12.45 -8.23
CA SER A 318 7.53 12.89 -9.36
C SER A 318 7.01 12.34 -10.67
N ILE A 319 7.21 13.11 -11.74
CA ILE A 319 6.99 12.72 -13.13
C ILE A 319 8.25 13.10 -13.89
N ALA A 320 9.00 12.09 -14.32
CA ALA A 320 10.31 12.26 -14.93
C ALA A 320 10.42 11.49 -16.24
N PRO A 321 10.39 12.18 -17.41
CA PRO A 321 10.82 11.58 -18.66
C PRO A 321 12.35 11.38 -18.68
N GLY A 322 12.85 10.51 -19.54
CA GLY A 322 14.28 10.41 -19.77
C GLY A 322 14.72 9.23 -20.63
N LEU A 323 16.02 8.95 -20.54
CA LEU A 323 16.73 8.00 -21.39
C LEU A 323 16.93 6.66 -20.68
N TYR A 324 16.85 5.61 -21.47
CA TYR A 324 17.04 4.23 -21.07
C TYR A 324 18.10 3.60 -21.92
N LEU A 325 19.03 2.90 -21.29
CA LEU A 325 19.97 2.03 -21.95
C LEU A 325 19.71 0.60 -21.47
N ALA A 326 19.56 -0.35 -22.39
CA ALA A 326 19.31 -1.73 -22.03
C ALA A 326 20.03 -2.70 -22.97
N GLN A 327 20.52 -3.79 -22.41
CA GLN A 327 21.28 -4.82 -23.11
C GLN A 327 20.82 -6.20 -22.60
N PRO A 328 20.39 -7.11 -23.50
CA PRO A 328 20.16 -8.49 -23.12
C PRO A 328 21.48 -9.15 -22.69
N LEU A 329 21.49 -9.72 -21.49
CA LEU A 329 22.61 -10.50 -20.95
C LEU A 329 22.47 -11.99 -21.29
N SER A 330 21.23 -12.48 -21.35
CA SER A 330 20.88 -13.83 -21.79
C SER A 330 19.42 -13.83 -22.27
N ASP A 331 18.93 -14.99 -22.71
CA ASP A 331 17.54 -15.17 -23.15
C ASP A 331 16.49 -14.66 -22.15
N ARG A 332 16.79 -14.72 -20.85
CA ARG A 332 15.86 -14.32 -19.77
C ARG A 332 16.25 -13.06 -19.03
N PHE A 333 17.48 -12.57 -19.19
CA PHE A 333 17.99 -11.44 -18.42
C PHE A 333 18.27 -10.24 -19.31
N LEU A 334 17.69 -9.10 -18.95
CA LEU A 334 18.00 -7.79 -19.53
C LEU A 334 18.56 -6.90 -18.43
N ILE A 335 19.73 -6.33 -18.66
CA ILE A 335 20.32 -5.34 -17.75
C ILE A 335 20.24 -3.96 -18.41
N GLY A 336 20.04 -2.92 -17.61
CA GLY A 336 20.00 -1.57 -18.12
C GLY A 336 20.27 -0.50 -17.08
N CYS A 337 20.39 0.72 -17.57
CA CYS A 337 20.43 1.92 -16.75
C CYS A 337 19.47 2.97 -17.30
N LYS A 338 19.09 3.90 -16.43
CA LYS A 338 18.17 4.99 -16.74
C LYS A 338 18.68 6.30 -16.17
N TYR A 339 18.34 7.36 -16.86
CA TYR A 339 18.57 8.73 -16.42
C TYR A 339 17.35 9.58 -16.76
N LEU A 340 16.66 10.06 -15.74
CA LEU A 340 15.39 10.76 -15.83
C LEU A 340 15.53 12.15 -15.23
N PHE A 341 14.87 13.11 -15.84
CA PHE A 341 14.80 14.49 -15.35
C PHE A 341 13.41 15.05 -15.62
N GLY A 342 12.76 15.57 -14.59
CA GLY A 342 11.44 16.14 -14.72
C GLY A 342 10.99 16.91 -13.50
N LEU A 343 9.68 16.87 -13.25
CA LEU A 343 9.04 17.65 -12.20
C LEU A 343 8.82 16.77 -10.97
N GLY A 344 9.15 17.31 -9.81
CA GLY A 344 8.88 16.72 -8.50
C GLY A 344 7.99 17.65 -7.69
N GLY A 345 7.21 17.08 -6.79
CA GLY A 345 6.42 17.80 -5.80
C GLY A 345 6.51 17.10 -4.46
N SER A 346 6.59 17.87 -3.38
CA SER A 346 6.52 17.34 -2.02
C SER A 346 5.25 17.84 -1.34
N PHE A 347 4.63 16.93 -0.60
CA PHE A 347 3.45 17.17 0.20
C PHE A 347 3.72 16.63 1.61
N SER A 348 3.75 17.52 2.59
CA SER A 348 4.00 17.20 4.00
C SER A 348 2.68 17.03 4.76
N PHE A 349 2.62 16.12 5.72
CA PHE A 349 1.48 16.03 6.64
C PHE A 349 1.91 16.27 8.09
N ASN A 350 0.96 16.88 8.81
CA ASN A 350 0.91 17.26 10.23
C ASN A 350 1.87 16.53 11.19
N VAL A 351 2.50 17.31 12.06
CA VAL A 351 3.19 16.83 13.26
C VAL A 351 2.18 16.76 14.41
N ASP A 352 1.91 15.56 14.92
CA ASP A 352 1.07 15.39 16.10
C ASP A 352 1.84 15.86 17.35
N LYS A 353 1.43 17.04 17.84
CA LYS A 353 1.58 17.57 19.21
C LYS A 353 3.02 17.73 19.74
N VAL A 354 3.38 18.98 20.07
CA VAL A 354 4.61 19.31 20.80
C VAL A 354 4.30 19.27 22.30
N GLU A 355 5.07 18.53 23.08
CA GLU A 355 4.77 18.22 24.51
C GLU A 355 4.68 19.48 25.42
N GLU A 356 5.22 20.63 24.99
CA GLU A 356 5.20 21.89 25.75
C GLU A 356 4.22 22.97 25.26
N THR A 357 3.56 22.79 24.11
CA THR A 357 2.59 23.76 23.58
C THR A 357 1.32 23.07 23.07
N THR A 358 0.15 23.65 23.37
CA THR A 358 -1.13 23.25 22.76
C THR A 358 -1.17 23.47 21.24
N ASP A 359 -0.15 24.14 20.69
CA ASP A 359 -0.06 24.52 19.30
C ASP A 359 0.47 23.36 18.45
N ARG A 360 -0.34 22.99 17.45
CA ARG A 360 0.04 22.06 16.39
C ARG A 360 0.69 22.84 15.27
N ILE A 361 1.86 22.40 14.81
CA ILE A 361 2.54 23.05 13.68
C ILE A 361 2.05 22.37 12.39
N LEU A 362 1.22 23.10 11.65
CA LEU A 362 0.67 22.68 10.36
C LEU A 362 1.70 22.97 9.26
N PHE A 363 2.20 21.91 8.63
CA PHE A 363 3.06 21.97 7.46
C PHE A 363 2.28 21.54 6.22
N ASP A 364 1.28 22.32 5.82
CA ASP A 364 0.48 22.02 4.62
C ASP A 364 0.92 22.97 3.51
N GLU A 365 2.10 22.71 2.95
CA GLU A 365 2.57 23.47 1.80
C GLU A 365 3.00 22.55 0.67
N TYR A 366 2.33 22.74 -0.46
CA TYR A 366 2.63 22.03 -1.68
C TYR A 366 3.79 22.72 -2.37
N THR A 367 4.93 22.04 -2.46
CA THR A 367 6.09 22.62 -3.10
C THR A 367 6.46 21.87 -4.36
N TYR A 368 6.55 22.63 -5.45
CA TYR A 368 6.96 22.13 -6.75
C TYR A 368 8.47 22.37 -6.93
N GLY A 369 9.13 21.44 -7.60
CA GLY A 369 10.53 21.57 -7.95
C GLY A 369 10.95 20.62 -9.06
N TRP A 370 12.25 20.56 -9.32
CA TRP A 370 12.80 19.58 -10.25
C TRP A 370 13.04 18.25 -9.53
N SER A 371 12.98 17.17 -10.30
CA SER A 371 13.40 15.84 -9.87
C SER A 371 14.33 15.24 -10.91
N MET A 372 15.35 14.55 -10.42
CA MET A 372 16.33 13.83 -11.21
C MET A 372 16.46 12.43 -10.64
N GLU A 373 16.45 11.41 -11.49
CA GLU A 373 16.59 10.02 -11.07
C GLU A 373 17.60 9.33 -11.98
N SER A 374 18.61 8.71 -11.39
CA SER A 374 19.51 7.81 -12.10
C SER A 374 19.44 6.43 -11.47
N GLY A 375 19.57 5.38 -12.26
CA GLY A 375 19.47 4.04 -11.70
C GLY A 375 19.89 2.93 -12.63
N ALA A 376 20.10 1.76 -12.06
CA ALA A 376 20.34 0.51 -12.77
C ALA A 376 19.18 -0.45 -12.53
N PHE A 377 18.84 -1.25 -13.53
CA PHE A 377 17.78 -2.24 -13.43
C PHE A 377 18.17 -3.56 -14.08
N LEU A 378 17.59 -4.63 -13.55
CA LEU A 378 17.67 -5.99 -14.04
C LEU A 378 16.25 -6.50 -14.26
N HIS A 379 15.92 -6.95 -15.46
CA HIS A 379 14.70 -7.68 -15.75
C HIS A 379 14.98 -9.17 -15.87
N TYR A 380 14.11 -9.96 -15.25
CA TYR A 380 14.03 -11.40 -15.40
C TYR A 380 12.71 -11.76 -16.08
N LEU A 381 12.78 -12.27 -17.31
CA LEU A 381 11.62 -12.68 -18.08
C LEU A 381 11.02 -13.96 -17.48
N ILE A 382 9.82 -13.84 -16.91
CA ILE A 382 9.06 -14.97 -16.37
C ILE A 382 8.33 -15.71 -17.49
N CYS A 383 7.63 -14.96 -18.34
CA CYS A 383 6.96 -15.45 -19.55
C CYS A 383 7.09 -14.40 -20.67
N ASP A 384 6.63 -14.74 -21.89
CA ASP A 384 6.76 -13.92 -23.11
C ASP A 384 6.42 -12.43 -22.94
N LYS A 385 5.44 -12.15 -22.08
CA LYS A 385 4.89 -10.82 -21.86
C LYS A 385 5.22 -10.26 -20.49
N LEU A 386 5.85 -11.02 -19.59
CA LEU A 386 5.99 -10.63 -18.19
C LEU A 386 7.43 -10.79 -17.70
N ALA A 387 7.97 -9.72 -17.15
CA ALA A 387 9.26 -9.71 -16.49
C ALA A 387 9.16 -9.17 -15.06
N LEU A 388 9.86 -9.82 -14.13
CA LEU A 388 10.18 -9.22 -12.84
C LEU A 388 11.30 -8.21 -13.04
N ARG A 389 11.20 -7.08 -12.36
CA ARG A 389 12.21 -6.03 -12.35
C ARG A 389 12.76 -5.88 -10.94
N LEU A 390 14.07 -5.83 -10.84
CA LEU A 390 14.78 -5.29 -9.70
C LEU A 390 15.50 -4.02 -10.15
N ALA A 391 15.36 -2.92 -9.42
CA ALA A 391 16.09 -1.69 -9.72
C ALA A 391 16.65 -1.04 -8.46
N SER A 392 17.74 -0.31 -8.64
CA SER A 392 18.32 0.57 -7.62
C SER A 392 18.45 1.96 -8.22
N ASN A 393 17.80 2.93 -7.59
CA ASN A 393 17.71 4.30 -8.09
C ASN A 393 18.21 5.28 -7.04
N TYR A 394 18.98 6.25 -7.51
CA TYR A 394 19.31 7.46 -6.78
C TYR A 394 18.43 8.59 -7.31
N ALA A 395 17.56 9.11 -6.45
CA ALA A 395 16.68 10.22 -6.75
C ALA A 395 17.15 11.48 -6.01
N SER A 396 17.15 12.60 -6.72
CA SER A 396 17.41 13.93 -6.18
C SER A 396 16.26 14.84 -6.58
N SER A 397 15.61 15.47 -5.61
CA SER A 397 14.53 16.42 -5.88
C SER A 397 14.72 17.70 -5.09
N SER A 398 14.52 18.85 -5.73
CA SER A 398 14.37 20.10 -4.98
C SER A 398 12.97 20.14 -4.41
N ALA A 399 12.85 20.11 -3.09
CA ALA A 399 11.59 20.38 -2.40
C ALA A 399 11.80 21.69 -1.64
N ARG A 400 10.97 22.69 -1.91
CA ARG A 400 10.90 23.82 -0.98
C ARG A 400 10.13 23.31 0.24
N TYR A 401 10.52 23.65 1.45
CA TYR A 401 9.65 23.45 2.60
C TYR A 401 9.35 24.86 3.06
N GLU A 402 8.17 25.35 2.69
CA GLU A 402 7.68 26.62 3.22
C GLU A 402 6.89 26.30 4.50
N PHE A 403 7.17 27.09 5.53
CA PHE A 403 6.66 26.93 6.87
C PHE A 403 5.80 28.15 7.16
N PHE A 404 4.54 27.95 7.56
CA PHE A 404 3.69 29.08 7.98
C PHE A 404 4.43 29.86 9.09
N ASP A 405 4.53 31.18 8.91
CA ASP A 405 5.24 32.18 9.72
C ASP A 405 6.79 32.25 9.69
N PHE A 406 7.51 31.33 9.04
CA PHE A 406 8.97 31.35 9.06
C PHE A 406 9.55 31.02 7.67
N GLY A 407 10.20 32.01 7.03
CA GLY A 407 10.71 31.90 5.66
C GLY A 407 11.45 30.58 5.39
N GLY A 408 11.01 29.83 4.37
CA GLY A 408 11.58 28.53 4.02
C GLY A 408 12.89 28.60 3.26
N ASN A 409 13.84 27.73 3.60
CA ASN A 409 15.04 27.47 2.80
C ASN A 409 14.74 26.41 1.73
N GLN A 410 15.29 26.59 0.52
CA GLN A 410 15.21 25.59 -0.54
C GLN A 410 16.26 24.51 -0.26
N GLU A 411 15.84 23.28 0.04
CA GLU A 411 16.75 22.17 0.22
C GLU A 411 16.54 21.08 -0.84
N ASN A 412 17.65 20.57 -1.37
CA ASN A 412 17.62 19.36 -2.17
C ASN A 412 17.49 18.15 -1.26
N THR A 413 16.54 17.29 -1.58
CA THR A 413 16.33 15.97 -0.99
C THR A 413 17.02 14.92 -1.85
N HIS A 414 17.64 13.93 -1.21
CA HIS A 414 18.31 12.82 -1.86
C HIS A 414 17.80 11.51 -1.26
N ASN A 415 17.41 10.56 -2.11
CA ASN A 415 16.89 9.26 -1.68
C ASN A 415 17.53 8.14 -2.50
N LEU A 416 18.03 7.10 -1.83
CA LEU A 416 18.38 5.83 -2.47
C LEU A 416 17.22 4.87 -2.31
N THR A 417 16.69 4.42 -3.44
CA THR A 417 15.51 3.56 -3.48
C THR A 417 15.79 2.25 -4.18
N VAL A 418 15.40 1.15 -3.55
CA VAL A 418 15.35 -0.18 -4.15
C VAL A 418 13.94 -0.44 -4.63
N GLU A 419 13.79 -0.98 -5.84
CA GLU A 419 12.50 -1.23 -6.46
C GLU A 419 12.35 -2.69 -6.86
N LEU A 420 11.15 -3.20 -6.60
CA LEU A 420 10.70 -4.47 -7.12
C LEU A 420 9.46 -4.23 -7.95
N GLY A 421 9.49 -4.63 -9.23
CA GLY A 421 8.44 -4.33 -10.19
C GLY A 421 8.05 -5.50 -11.06
N ILE A 422 6.89 -5.32 -11.68
CA ILE A 422 6.42 -6.16 -12.77
C ILE A 422 6.33 -5.28 -14.00
N ASN A 423 6.99 -5.75 -15.05
CA ASN A 423 6.92 -5.14 -16.35
C ASN A 423 6.27 -6.07 -17.34
N VAL A 424 5.36 -5.52 -18.12
CA VAL A 424 4.92 -6.14 -19.36
C VAL A 424 5.96 -5.82 -20.42
N ALA A 425 6.58 -6.86 -20.97
CA ALA A 425 7.43 -6.73 -22.15
C ALA A 425 6.52 -6.46 -23.36
N LEU A 426 6.68 -5.30 -23.99
CA LEU A 426 5.96 -4.94 -25.20
C LEU A 426 6.85 -5.40 -26.37
N GLN A 427 6.47 -6.50 -27.02
CA GLN A 427 7.19 -7.01 -28.20
C GLN A 427 6.73 -6.31 -29.47
#